data_AF-A0A6B3GJ90-F1
#
_entry.id   AF-A0A6B3GJ90-F1
#
_cell.length_a   1.000
_cell.length_b   1.000
_cell.length_c   1.000
_cell.angle_alpha   90.00
_cell.angle_beta   90.00
_cell.angle_gamma   90.00
#
_symmetry.space_group_name_H-M   'P 1'
#
loop_
_entity.id
_entity.type
_entity.pdbx_description
1 polymer ?
#
loop_
_entity_poly.entity_id
_entity_poly.type
_entity_poly.pdbx_seq_one_letter_code
_entity_poly.pdbx_strand_id
1 'polypeptide(L)'
;SAQGGSGGGFRRGGSPSRPRELDAKIEQRNRDRYANKPDIKLPKTHPGAEQEGERLQKVLARAGMGSRRACEELIEQARVEVNGEIVVEQGMRVDVHKDEIKVDGLTVAAQSYLFFALNKPAGVVSSMEDPDGRQCLGDYVTNRETRLFHVGRLDTETEGIIMLTNHGELAHRLT
;
A
#
# COMPACT_ATOMS: atom_id res chain seq x y z
N SER A 1 41.28 -31.16 -35.87
CA SER A 1 41.28 -29.97 -34.99
C SER A 1 39.88 -29.40 -34.91
N ALA A 2 39.58 -28.84 -33.75
CA ALA A 2 38.27 -28.54 -33.18
C ALA A 2 37.50 -27.35 -33.82
N GLN A 3 36.29 -27.15 -33.25
CA GLN A 3 35.41 -25.96 -33.24
C GLN A 3 34.37 -25.89 -34.38
N GLY A 4 33.09 -25.58 -34.16
CA GLY A 4 32.37 -25.13 -32.95
C GLY A 4 31.22 -24.18 -33.34
N GLY A 5 30.15 -24.18 -32.55
CA GLY A 5 29.13 -23.10 -32.47
C GLY A 5 27.80 -23.42 -33.18
N SER A 6 26.66 -23.71 -32.54
CA SER A 6 25.92 -23.20 -31.37
C SER A 6 24.94 -22.04 -31.67
N GLY A 7 23.66 -22.29 -31.37
CA GLY A 7 22.61 -21.29 -31.13
C GLY A 7 21.26 -22.02 -31.06
N GLY A 8 20.57 -22.20 -29.94
CA GLY A 8 20.57 -21.47 -28.68
C GLY A 8 19.18 -20.87 -28.46
N GLY A 9 18.19 -21.70 -28.12
CA GLY A 9 16.82 -21.27 -27.81
C GLY A 9 16.39 -21.76 -26.44
N PHE A 10 16.44 -20.89 -25.44
CA PHE A 10 15.92 -21.15 -24.09
C PHE A 10 14.38 -21.13 -24.10
N ARG A 11 13.74 -22.22 -23.64
CA ARG A 11 12.31 -22.23 -23.27
C ARG A 11 12.16 -22.42 -21.77
N ARG A 12 11.46 -21.48 -21.11
CA ARG A 12 11.03 -21.53 -19.71
C ARG A 12 10.20 -22.80 -19.46
N GLY A 13 10.64 -23.65 -18.54
CA GLY A 13 9.85 -24.77 -18.04
C GLY A 13 8.75 -24.28 -17.10
N GLY A 14 7.49 -24.59 -17.41
CA GLY A 14 6.36 -24.37 -16.51
C GLY A 14 6.42 -25.32 -15.32
N SER A 15 5.95 -24.87 -14.16
CA SER A 15 5.76 -25.70 -12.97
C SER A 15 4.97 -26.97 -13.32
N PRO A 16 5.34 -28.15 -12.80
CA PRO A 16 4.63 -29.38 -13.11
C PRO A 16 3.16 -29.27 -12.69
N SER A 17 2.25 -29.54 -13.62
CA SER A 17 0.82 -29.60 -13.36
C SER A 17 0.56 -30.65 -12.29
N ARG A 18 0.01 -30.23 -11.15
CA ARG A 18 -0.44 -31.16 -10.12
C ARG A 18 -1.56 -32.04 -10.70
N PRO A 19 -1.65 -33.33 -10.33
CA PRO A 19 -2.73 -34.18 -10.79
C PRO A 19 -4.09 -33.56 -10.40
N ARG A 20 -5.05 -33.53 -11.32
CA ARG A 20 -6.39 -32.95 -11.11
C ARG A 20 -7.11 -33.51 -9.87
N GLU A 21 -6.84 -34.76 -9.54
CA GLU A 21 -7.38 -35.41 -8.33
C GLU A 21 -6.83 -34.80 -7.03
N LEU A 22 -5.59 -34.33 -7.04
CA LEU A 22 -4.97 -33.70 -5.88
C LEU A 22 -5.56 -32.31 -5.65
N ASP A 23 -5.79 -31.55 -6.72
CA ASP A 23 -6.45 -30.23 -6.66
C ASP A 23 -7.89 -30.36 -6.16
N ALA A 24 -8.65 -31.35 -6.68
CA ALA A 24 -10.01 -31.64 -6.21
C ALA A 24 -10.05 -32.02 -4.72
N LYS A 25 -9.09 -32.83 -4.23
CA LYS A 25 -8.98 -33.17 -2.81
C LYS A 25 -8.64 -31.97 -1.94
N ILE A 26 -7.80 -31.04 -2.42
CA ILE A 26 -7.46 -29.81 -1.71
C ILE A 26 -8.68 -28.89 -1.62
N GLU A 27 -9.41 -28.72 -2.73
CA GLU A 27 -10.64 -27.92 -2.76
C GLU A 27 -11.72 -28.49 -1.86
N GLN A 28 -11.93 -29.80 -1.89
CA GLN A 28 -12.90 -30.48 -1.01
C GLN A 28 -12.52 -30.28 0.46
N ARG A 29 -11.25 -30.52 0.82
CA ARG A 29 -10.75 -30.32 2.18
C ARG A 29 -10.88 -28.87 2.64
N ASN A 30 -10.66 -27.90 1.75
CA ASN A 30 -10.85 -26.49 2.06
C ASN A 30 -12.32 -26.17 2.27
N ARG A 31 -13.21 -26.68 1.39
CA ARG A 31 -14.66 -26.52 1.51
C ARG A 31 -15.18 -27.06 2.83
N ASP A 32 -14.76 -28.27 3.21
CA ASP A 32 -15.18 -28.91 4.46
C ASP A 32 -14.65 -28.15 5.69
N ARG A 33 -13.42 -27.60 5.62
CA ARG A 33 -12.84 -26.74 6.68
C ARG A 33 -13.61 -25.43 6.87
N TYR A 34 -14.20 -24.89 5.81
CA TYR A 34 -14.93 -23.61 5.85
C TYR A 34 -16.45 -23.77 5.90
N ALA A 35 -16.98 -25.00 5.81
CA ALA A 35 -18.42 -25.28 5.78
C ALA A 35 -19.18 -24.83 7.04
N ASN A 36 -18.49 -24.78 8.19
CA ASN A 36 -19.08 -24.42 9.49
C ASN A 36 -18.41 -23.20 10.14
N LYS A 37 -17.79 -22.30 9.35
CA LYS A 37 -17.15 -21.12 9.92
C LYS A 37 -18.24 -20.16 10.46
N PRO A 38 -18.17 -19.71 11.73
CA PRO A 38 -19.11 -18.75 12.25
C PRO A 38 -19.07 -17.48 11.39
N ASP A 39 -20.23 -16.88 11.11
CA ASP A 39 -20.33 -15.62 10.38
C ASP A 39 -19.65 -14.53 11.21
N ILE A 40 -18.41 -14.21 10.85
CA ILE A 40 -17.64 -13.15 11.49
C ILE A 40 -18.25 -11.85 10.99
N LYS A 41 -19.15 -11.27 11.80
CA LYS A 41 -19.58 -9.88 11.61
C LYS A 41 -18.33 -9.01 11.65
N LEU A 42 -17.88 -8.58 10.47
CA LEU A 42 -16.83 -7.58 10.35
C LEU A 42 -17.21 -6.39 11.24
N PRO A 43 -16.24 -5.79 11.97
CA PRO A 43 -16.53 -4.64 12.80
C PRO A 43 -17.21 -3.59 11.95
N LYS A 44 -18.37 -3.10 12.42
CA LYS A 44 -19.12 -2.06 11.72
C LYS A 44 -18.26 -0.80 11.67
N THR A 45 -17.71 -0.47 10.50
CA THR A 45 -17.21 0.87 10.24
C THR A 45 -18.41 1.80 10.26
N HIS A 46 -18.46 2.71 11.23
CA HIS A 46 -19.51 3.73 11.32
C HIS A 46 -19.52 4.54 10.00
N PRO A 47 -20.59 4.51 9.20
CA PRO A 47 -20.68 5.30 7.96
C PRO A 47 -20.84 6.82 8.22
N GLY A 48 -20.94 7.24 9.49
CA GLY A 48 -21.30 8.61 9.88
C GLY A 48 -20.14 9.58 10.15
N ALA A 49 -18.89 9.19 9.88
CA ALA A 49 -17.73 10.08 9.99
C ALA A 49 -17.38 10.81 8.67
N GLU A 50 -18.12 10.52 7.60
CA GLU A 50 -18.00 11.17 6.30
C GLU A 50 -18.80 12.48 6.30
N GLN A 51 -18.23 13.54 6.86
CA GLN A 51 -18.66 14.89 6.47
C GLN A 51 -18.09 15.17 5.06
N GLU A 52 -18.97 15.08 4.05
CA GLU A 52 -18.87 15.60 2.67
C GLU A 52 -17.45 15.76 2.10
N GLY A 53 -16.80 14.63 1.79
CA GLY A 53 -15.52 14.62 1.07
C GLY A 53 -14.28 14.58 1.96
N GLU A 54 -13.18 14.18 1.34
CA GLU A 54 -11.88 14.03 1.98
C GLU A 54 -11.05 15.30 1.82
N ARG A 55 -10.31 15.69 2.87
CA ARG A 55 -9.43 16.87 2.79
C ARG A 55 -8.43 16.72 1.64
N LEU A 56 -8.28 17.76 0.82
CA LEU A 56 -7.44 17.75 -0.38
C LEU A 56 -6.00 17.30 -0.09
N GLN A 57 -5.35 17.82 0.95
CA GLN A 57 -3.98 17.42 1.32
C GLN A 57 -3.87 15.93 1.73
N LYS A 58 -4.95 15.32 2.23
CA LYS A 58 -4.98 13.88 2.56
C LYS A 58 -5.06 13.05 1.29
N VAL A 59 -5.87 13.48 0.32
CA VAL A 59 -5.98 12.83 -1.00
C VAL A 59 -4.65 12.89 -1.74
N LEU A 60 -4.02 14.07 -1.81
CA LEU A 60 -2.71 14.26 -2.44
C LEU A 60 -1.63 13.40 -1.78
N ALA A 61 -1.58 13.35 -0.44
CA ALA A 61 -0.62 12.52 0.27
C ALA A 61 -0.84 11.02 0.03
N ARG A 62 -2.09 10.56 -0.03
CA ARG A 62 -2.42 9.16 -0.37
C ARG A 62 -2.04 8.81 -1.80
N ALA A 63 -2.13 9.77 -2.73
CA ALA A 63 -1.71 9.59 -4.11
C ALA A 63 -0.19 9.64 -4.30
N GLY A 64 0.58 9.86 -3.23
CA GLY A 64 2.05 9.84 -3.28
C GLY A 64 2.69 11.19 -3.61
N MET A 65 1.92 12.30 -3.62
CA MET A 65 2.44 13.63 -3.93
C MET A 65 3.36 14.21 -2.85
N GLY A 66 3.42 13.57 -1.67
CA GLY A 66 4.33 13.95 -0.59
C GLY A 66 3.76 13.61 0.78
N SER A 67 4.37 14.19 1.83
CA SER A 67 3.76 14.21 3.16
C SER A 67 2.51 15.09 3.17
N ARG A 68 1.64 14.95 4.18
CA ARG A 68 0.47 15.84 4.32
C ARG A 68 0.86 17.32 4.36
N ARG A 69 1.95 17.67 5.04
CA ARG A 69 2.46 19.05 5.12
C ARG A 69 3.05 19.53 3.80
N ALA A 70 3.81 18.67 3.12
CA ALA A 70 4.30 18.99 1.78
C ALA A 70 3.14 19.21 0.79
N CYS A 71 2.04 18.48 0.94
CA CYS A 71 0.84 18.70 0.13
C CYS A 71 0.13 20.02 0.47
N GLU A 72 0.19 20.50 1.72
CA GLU A 72 -0.30 21.84 2.08
C GLU A 72 0.53 22.93 1.41
N GLU A 73 1.86 22.78 1.37
CA GLU A 73 2.76 23.70 0.64
C GLU A 73 2.47 23.72 -0.87
N LEU A 74 2.15 22.57 -1.49
CA LEU A 74 1.74 22.51 -2.91
C LEU A 74 0.48 23.33 -3.17
N ILE A 75 -0.50 23.26 -2.27
CA ILE A 75 -1.74 24.04 -2.36
C ILE A 75 -1.41 25.54 -2.24
N GLU A 76 -0.66 25.94 -1.22
CA GLU A 76 -0.26 27.35 -1.01
C GLU A 76 0.52 27.94 -2.19
N GLN A 77 1.32 27.12 -2.87
CA GLN A 77 2.09 27.51 -4.05
C GLN A 77 1.25 27.61 -5.34
N ALA A 78 -0.08 27.47 -5.27
CA ALA A 78 -0.97 27.51 -6.43
C ALA A 78 -0.66 26.41 -7.48
N ARG A 79 -0.13 25.27 -7.03
CA ARG A 79 0.25 24.14 -7.91
C ARG A 79 -0.83 23.07 -8.03
N VAL A 80 -1.92 23.19 -7.28
CA VAL A 80 -3.00 22.21 -7.24
C VAL A 80 -4.25 22.79 -7.90
N GLU A 81 -4.85 22.02 -8.80
CA GLU A 81 -6.13 22.34 -9.42
C GLU A 81 -7.17 21.29 -9.03
N VAL A 82 -8.41 21.72 -8.80
CA VAL A 82 -9.57 20.85 -8.62
C VAL A 82 -10.63 21.28 -9.63
N ASN A 83 -11.05 20.37 -10.50
CA ASN A 83 -12.02 20.62 -11.58
C ASN A 83 -11.65 21.81 -12.48
N GLY A 84 -10.35 22.07 -12.65
CA GLY A 84 -9.82 23.17 -13.48
C GLY A 84 -9.67 24.51 -12.76
N GLU A 85 -9.98 24.60 -11.47
CA GLU A 85 -9.76 25.80 -10.66
C GLU A 85 -8.54 25.63 -9.75
N ILE A 86 -7.65 26.62 -9.73
CA ILE A 86 -6.47 26.63 -8.85
C ILE A 86 -6.92 26.83 -7.41
N VAL A 87 -6.48 25.92 -6.53
CA VAL A 87 -6.79 25.96 -5.10
C VAL A 87 -5.57 26.44 -4.34
N VAL A 88 -5.75 27.50 -3.55
CA VAL A 88 -4.70 28.07 -2.67
C VAL A 88 -5.07 28.06 -1.19
N GLU A 89 -6.33 27.80 -0.86
CA GLU A 89 -6.83 27.79 0.50
C GLU A 89 -6.75 26.38 1.11
N GLN A 90 -6.17 26.28 2.31
CA GLN A 90 -6.17 25.04 3.06
C GLN A 90 -7.59 24.69 3.56
N GLY A 91 -7.89 23.40 3.62
CA GLY A 91 -9.15 22.90 4.21
C GLY A 91 -10.23 22.53 3.20
N MET A 92 -9.99 22.74 1.90
CA MET A 92 -10.86 22.23 0.84
C MET A 92 -11.06 20.72 0.99
N ARG A 93 -12.30 20.28 0.81
CA ARG A 93 -12.70 18.88 0.75
C ARG A 93 -13.09 18.52 -0.67
N VAL A 94 -12.73 17.32 -1.08
CA VAL A 94 -12.96 16.81 -2.43
C VAL A 94 -13.54 15.40 -2.36
N ASP A 95 -14.40 15.07 -3.32
CA ASP A 95 -14.93 13.74 -3.56
C ASP A 95 -14.05 13.04 -4.61
N VAL A 96 -13.24 12.08 -4.17
CA VAL A 96 -12.29 11.35 -5.04
C VAL A 96 -12.96 10.54 -6.16
N HIS A 97 -14.27 10.36 -6.12
CA HIS A 97 -15.03 9.68 -7.17
C HIS A 97 -15.64 10.64 -8.20
N LYS A 98 -15.67 11.95 -7.92
CA LYS A 98 -16.31 12.95 -8.77
C LYS A 98 -15.37 14.06 -9.21
N ASP A 99 -14.46 14.48 -8.34
CA ASP A 99 -13.58 15.61 -8.57
C ASP A 99 -12.30 15.18 -9.29
N GLU A 100 -11.94 15.95 -10.33
CA GLU A 100 -10.66 15.82 -11.01
C GLU A 100 -9.62 16.69 -10.31
N ILE A 101 -8.59 16.06 -9.75
CA ILE A 101 -7.50 16.75 -9.04
C ILE A 101 -6.26 16.71 -9.92
N LYS A 102 -5.59 17.85 -10.11
CA LYS A 102 -4.29 17.94 -10.80
C LYS A 102 -3.24 18.59 -9.91
N VAL A 103 -1.99 18.17 -10.09
CA VAL A 103 -0.83 18.88 -9.56
C VAL A 103 0.10 19.17 -10.74
N ASP A 104 0.47 20.44 -10.92
CA ASP A 104 1.26 20.93 -12.06
C ASP A 104 0.73 20.47 -13.42
N GLY A 105 -0.61 20.44 -13.57
CA GLY A 105 -1.29 19.99 -14.79
C GLY A 105 -1.40 18.47 -14.98
N LEU A 106 -0.86 17.65 -14.06
CA LEU A 106 -0.96 16.19 -14.12
C LEU A 106 -2.09 15.68 -13.21
N THR A 107 -3.00 14.87 -13.76
CA THR A 107 -4.11 14.29 -13.00
C THR A 107 -3.62 13.31 -11.94
N VAL A 108 -4.07 13.53 -10.70
CA VAL A 108 -3.79 12.70 -9.54
C VAL A 108 -4.74 11.52 -9.52
N ALA A 109 -4.22 10.32 -9.79
CA ALA A 109 -5.00 9.10 -9.71
C ALA A 109 -5.08 8.58 -8.26
N ALA A 110 -6.27 8.08 -7.87
CA ALA A 110 -6.42 7.36 -6.61
C ALA A 110 -5.62 6.05 -6.65
N GLN A 111 -4.70 5.86 -5.70
CA GLN A 111 -3.97 4.59 -5.54
C GLN A 111 -4.83 3.56 -4.79
N SER A 112 -4.77 2.30 -5.23
CA SER A 112 -5.39 1.19 -4.51
C SER A 112 -4.77 0.98 -3.13
N TYR A 113 -5.57 0.52 -2.16
CA TYR A 113 -5.04 0.19 -0.83
C TYR A 113 -4.16 -1.06 -0.87
N LEU A 114 -3.00 -0.94 -0.24
CA LEU A 114 -2.03 -2.02 -0.09
C LEU A 114 -1.91 -2.39 1.39
N PHE A 115 -1.86 -3.69 1.65
CA PHE A 115 -1.65 -4.24 2.99
C PHE A 115 -0.60 -5.35 2.90
N PHE A 116 0.46 -5.21 3.69
CA PHE A 116 1.53 -6.19 3.80
C PHE A 116 1.71 -6.60 5.26
N ALA A 117 2.11 -7.85 5.45
CA ALA A 117 2.63 -8.35 6.70
C ALA A 117 4.11 -8.67 6.49
N LEU A 118 4.97 -8.00 7.24
CA LEU A 118 6.41 -8.25 7.28
C LEU A 118 6.71 -9.01 8.56
N ASN A 119 7.40 -10.15 8.47
CA ASN A 119 8.06 -10.71 9.64
C ASN A 119 9.38 -9.97 9.86
N LYS A 120 9.35 -8.98 10.76
CA LYS A 120 10.49 -8.13 11.10
C LYS A 120 11.55 -8.98 11.83
N PRO A 121 12.81 -9.01 11.38
CA PRO A 121 13.89 -9.66 12.11
C PRO A 121 14.40 -8.78 13.27
N ALA A 122 15.16 -9.39 14.17
CA ALA A 122 15.85 -8.68 15.24
C ALA A 122 16.92 -7.75 14.66
N GLY A 123 17.23 -6.65 15.37
CA GLY A 123 18.19 -5.64 14.95
C GLY A 123 17.66 -4.60 13.95
N VAL A 124 16.42 -4.77 13.44
CA VAL A 124 15.80 -3.81 12.53
C VAL A 124 14.98 -2.77 13.30
N VAL A 125 15.09 -1.49 12.93
CA VAL A 125 14.31 -0.41 13.54
C VAL A 125 12.90 -0.37 12.95
N SER A 126 11.88 -0.26 13.80
CA SER A 126 10.47 -0.10 13.38
C SER A 126 10.16 1.33 12.90
N SER A 127 10.90 1.80 11.89
CA SER A 127 10.72 3.09 11.21
C SER A 127 10.81 2.90 9.69
N MET A 128 10.23 3.82 8.92
CA MET A 128 10.38 3.85 7.46
C MET A 128 11.70 4.47 7.01
N GLU A 129 12.32 5.31 7.86
CA GLU A 129 13.61 5.96 7.64
C GLU A 129 14.35 6.05 8.98
N ASP A 130 15.68 5.84 8.98
CA ASP A 130 16.52 5.97 10.18
C ASP A 130 17.67 6.95 9.93
N PRO A 131 17.73 8.10 10.64
CA PRO A 131 18.79 9.10 10.47
C PRO A 131 20.20 8.58 10.81
N ASP A 132 20.29 7.57 11.68
CA ASP A 132 21.55 6.98 12.12
C ASP A 132 22.05 5.90 11.14
N GLY A 133 21.31 5.65 10.05
CA GLY A 133 21.67 4.68 9.01
C GLY A 133 21.55 3.22 9.44
N ARG A 134 20.83 2.91 10.52
CA ARG A 134 20.54 1.52 10.90
C ARG A 134 19.52 0.93 9.93
N GLN A 135 19.54 -0.40 9.83
CA GLN A 135 18.55 -1.11 9.04
C GLN A 135 17.15 -0.86 9.59
N CYS A 136 16.21 -0.48 8.72
CA CYS A 136 14.85 -0.09 9.06
C CYS A 136 13.83 -0.81 8.17
N LEU A 137 12.54 -0.63 8.47
CA LEU A 137 11.46 -1.27 7.68
C LEU A 137 11.43 -0.76 6.23
N GLY A 138 11.85 0.49 6.01
CA GLY A 138 11.92 1.09 4.67
C GLY A 138 12.80 0.30 3.69
N ASP A 139 13.88 -0.29 4.20
CA ASP A 139 14.84 -1.06 3.38
C ASP A 139 14.22 -2.32 2.76
N TYR A 140 13.16 -2.85 3.37
CA TYR A 140 12.44 -4.05 2.89
C TYR A 140 11.42 -3.73 1.80
N VAL A 141 11.13 -2.45 1.55
CA VAL A 141 10.08 -2.01 0.61
C VAL A 141 10.58 -0.96 -0.40
N THR A 142 11.89 -0.75 -0.50
CA THR A 142 12.53 0.23 -1.40
C THR A 142 12.17 0.08 -2.87
N ASN A 143 11.78 -1.13 -3.32
CA ASN A 143 11.43 -1.39 -4.71
C ASN A 143 10.00 -0.95 -5.11
N ARG A 144 9.38 -0.05 -4.35
CA ARG A 144 8.00 0.39 -4.58
C ARG A 144 7.90 1.89 -4.72
N GLU A 145 7.13 2.30 -5.72
CA GLU A 145 6.78 3.70 -5.96
C GLU A 145 5.75 4.20 -4.94
N THR A 146 4.92 3.29 -4.40
CA THR A 146 3.91 3.63 -3.39
C THR A 146 4.51 3.73 -2.00
N ARG A 147 4.34 4.90 -1.38
CA ARG A 147 4.74 5.14 0.01
C ARG A 147 3.90 4.32 0.99
N LEU A 148 4.56 3.60 1.89
CA LEU A 148 3.94 2.77 2.93
C LEU A 148 4.21 3.36 4.33
N PHE A 149 3.37 2.94 5.27
CA PHE A 149 3.44 3.26 6.70
C PHE A 149 3.39 1.95 7.48
N HIS A 150 4.15 1.85 8.57
CA HIS A 150 4.01 0.73 9.49
C HIS A 150 2.83 0.92 10.45
N VAL A 151 2.22 -0.18 10.84
CA VAL A 151 1.13 -0.24 11.82
C VAL A 151 1.66 -0.95 13.07
N GLY A 152 1.57 -0.27 14.19
CA GLY A 152 2.19 -0.68 15.45
C GLY A 152 3.68 -0.39 15.48
N ARG A 153 4.32 -0.85 16.55
CA ARG A 153 5.78 -0.81 16.74
C ARG A 153 6.23 -2.11 17.38
N LEU A 154 7.34 -2.64 16.91
CA LEU A 154 8.12 -3.66 17.59
C LEU A 154 9.45 -3.04 18.01
N ASP A 155 9.96 -3.40 19.18
CA ASP A 155 11.30 -2.97 19.57
C ASP A 155 12.35 -3.51 18.61
N THR A 156 13.52 -2.86 18.55
CA THR A 156 14.58 -3.19 17.58
C THR A 156 14.97 -4.67 17.66
N GLU A 157 15.14 -5.20 18.87
CA GLU A 157 15.51 -6.59 19.13
C GLU A 157 14.33 -7.57 19.06
N THR A 158 13.11 -7.08 18.89
CA THR A 158 11.91 -7.92 18.82
C THR A 158 11.67 -8.41 17.39
N GLU A 159 11.54 -9.72 17.25
CA GLU A 159 11.08 -10.38 16.02
C GLU A 159 9.56 -10.51 16.00
N GLY A 160 8.98 -10.45 14.81
CA GLY A 160 7.56 -10.78 14.65
C GLY A 160 6.87 -10.03 13.53
N ILE A 161 5.55 -10.23 13.45
CA ILE A 161 4.73 -9.65 12.39
C ILE A 161 4.49 -8.17 12.68
N ILE A 162 4.82 -7.33 11.71
CA ILE A 162 4.42 -5.93 11.63
C ILE A 162 3.67 -5.71 10.32
N MET A 163 2.62 -4.87 10.34
CA MET A 163 1.86 -4.57 9.12
C MET A 163 2.38 -3.29 8.47
N LEU A 164 2.38 -3.25 7.13
CA LEU A 164 2.69 -2.07 6.33
C LEU A 164 1.51 -1.76 5.41
N THR A 165 1.12 -0.48 5.28
CA THR A 165 0.00 -0.06 4.43
C THR A 165 0.17 1.36 3.90
N ASN A 166 -0.40 1.67 2.75
CA ASN A 166 -0.58 3.07 2.29
C ASN A 166 -1.89 3.70 2.83
N HIS A 167 -2.70 2.94 3.57
CA HIS A 167 -3.94 3.42 4.18
C HIS A 167 -3.67 4.07 5.55
N GLY A 168 -3.16 5.30 5.55
CA GLY A 168 -2.75 6.01 6.78
C GLY A 168 -3.83 6.10 7.87
N GLU A 169 -5.10 6.23 7.51
CA GLU A 169 -6.20 6.23 8.50
C GLU A 169 -6.41 4.87 9.19
N LEU A 170 -6.22 3.76 8.48
CA LEU A 170 -6.31 2.43 9.07
C LEU A 170 -5.11 2.21 9.98
N ALA A 171 -3.92 2.62 9.53
CA ALA A 171 -2.71 2.57 10.34
C ALA A 171 -2.92 3.29 11.68
N HIS A 172 -3.48 4.50 11.66
CA HIS A 172 -3.74 5.27 12.88
C HIS A 172 -4.80 4.65 13.80
N ARG A 173 -5.82 3.98 13.27
CA ARG A 173 -6.86 3.32 14.09
C ARG A 173 -6.37 2.04 14.77
N LEU A 174 -5.30 1.43 14.26
CA LEU A 174 -4.76 0.15 14.73
C LEU A 174 -3.53 0.32 15.65
N THR A 175 -3.00 1.54 15.76
CA THR A 175 -1.90 1.94 16.66
C THR A 175 -2.42 2.63 17.89
#